data_AF-A0A428NI41-F1
#
_entry.id   AF-A0A428NI41-F1
#
_cell.length_a   1.000
_cell.length_b   1.000
_cell.length_c   1.000
_cell.angle_alpha   90.00
_cell.angle_beta   90.00
_cell.angle_gamma   90.00
#
_symmetry.space_group_name_H-M   'P 1'
#
loop_
_entity.id
_entity.type
_entity.pdbx_description
1 polymer ?
#
loop_
_entity_poly.entity_id
_entity_poly.type
_entity_poly.pdbx_seq_one_letter_code
_entity_poly.pdbx_strand_id
1 'polypeptide(L)'
;MSRSDTAKQSLKEEAERQIAGRDGVQLAPDETTADDDFKYERSPHVCGVVVDRGSGSGYVQISGGGKTTVKVTTGLREGDFQFEAISEGQSCMLYGRPTVWFILPRSDVS
;
A
#
# COMPACT_ATOMS: atom_id res chain seq x y z
N MET A 1 13.00 12.70 -8.94
CA MET A 1 13.89 11.56 -9.24
C MET A 1 12.99 10.35 -9.37
N SER A 2 13.04 9.64 -10.50
CA SER A 2 12.32 8.37 -10.64
C SER A 2 12.94 7.33 -9.70
N ARG A 3 12.11 6.55 -9.01
CA ARG A 3 12.52 5.40 -8.19
C ARG A 3 13.32 4.42 -9.06
N SER A 4 14.29 3.71 -8.47
CA SER A 4 15.03 2.69 -9.21
C SER A 4 14.15 1.48 -9.52
N ASP A 5 14.36 0.87 -10.69
CA ASP A 5 13.64 -0.34 -11.09
C ASP A 5 13.80 -1.47 -10.07
N THR A 6 14.98 -1.58 -9.45
CA THR A 6 15.26 -2.52 -8.36
C THR A 6 14.35 -2.30 -7.17
N ALA A 7 14.17 -1.06 -6.72
CA ALA A 7 13.32 -0.77 -5.56
C ALA A 7 11.84 -1.02 -5.86
N LYS A 8 11.39 -0.75 -7.08
CA LYS A 8 10.04 -1.11 -7.55
C LYS A 8 9.85 -2.62 -7.59
N GLN A 9 10.82 -3.35 -8.13
CA GLN A 9 10.78 -4.81 -8.19
C GLN A 9 10.73 -5.44 -6.78
N SER A 10 11.57 -4.99 -5.84
CA SER A 10 11.56 -5.52 -4.48
C SER A 10 10.24 -5.27 -3.75
N LEU A 11 9.61 -4.11 -3.96
CA LEU A 11 8.28 -3.84 -3.39
C LEU A 11 7.22 -4.75 -4.01
N LYS A 12 7.27 -4.98 -5.32
CA LYS A 12 6.37 -5.90 -6.01
C LYS A 12 6.50 -7.32 -5.47
N GLU A 13 7.73 -7.84 -5.38
CA GLU A 13 8.02 -9.18 -4.87
C GLU A 13 7.51 -9.35 -3.43
N GLU A 14 7.68 -8.34 -2.58
CA GLU A 14 7.10 -8.36 -1.24
C GLU A 14 5.57 -8.39 -1.28
N ALA A 15 4.95 -7.57 -2.13
CA ALA A 15 3.50 -7.57 -2.27
C ALA A 15 2.97 -8.92 -2.77
N GLU A 16 3.65 -9.56 -3.71
CA GLU A 16 3.35 -10.91 -4.17
C GLU A 16 3.48 -11.94 -3.05
N ARG A 17 4.52 -11.86 -2.21
CA ARG A 17 4.67 -12.71 -1.02
C ARG A 17 3.50 -12.56 -0.04
N GLN A 18 3.03 -11.33 0.20
CA GLN A 18 1.93 -11.06 1.13
C GLN A 18 0.56 -11.57 0.65
N ILE A 19 0.38 -11.75 -0.66
CA ILE A 19 -0.86 -12.29 -1.22
C ILE A 19 -0.74 -13.75 -1.68
N ALA A 20 0.42 -14.39 -1.53
CA ALA A 20 0.63 -15.77 -1.94
C ALA A 20 -0.39 -16.70 -1.27
N GLY A 21 -1.10 -17.51 -2.08
CA GLY A 21 -2.16 -18.42 -1.61
C GLY A 21 -3.50 -17.75 -1.28
N ARG A 22 -3.68 -16.45 -1.58
CA ARG A 22 -4.95 -15.74 -1.38
C ARG A 22 -5.66 -15.50 -2.71
N ASP A 23 -6.53 -16.41 -3.10
CA ASP A 23 -7.20 -16.36 -4.42
C ASP A 23 -8.21 -15.22 -4.59
N GLY A 24 -8.72 -14.66 -3.49
CA GLY A 24 -9.70 -13.57 -3.50
C GLY A 24 -9.11 -12.17 -3.67
N VAL A 25 -7.80 -12.03 -3.89
CA VAL A 25 -7.13 -10.73 -4.02
C VAL A 25 -6.14 -10.71 -5.19
N GLN A 26 -5.79 -9.50 -5.63
CA GLN A 26 -4.79 -9.23 -6.65
C GLN A 26 -4.03 -7.96 -6.31
N LEU A 27 -2.83 -7.80 -6.86
CA LEU A 27 -2.11 -6.54 -6.77
C LEU A 27 -2.72 -5.52 -7.74
N ALA A 28 -2.68 -4.24 -7.36
CA ALA A 28 -2.90 -3.16 -8.31
C ALA A 28 -1.90 -3.26 -9.48
N PRO A 29 -2.23 -2.74 -10.68
CA PRO A 29 -1.36 -2.86 -11.85
C PRO A 29 0.02 -2.25 -11.67
N ASP A 30 0.13 -1.21 -10.83
CA ASP A 30 1.39 -0.55 -10.53
C ASP A 30 1.45 -0.07 -9.07
N GLU A 31 2.64 0.28 -8.60
CA GLU A 31 2.85 0.99 -7.35
C GLU A 31 2.25 2.40 -7.40
N THR A 32 1.94 2.94 -6.23
CA THR A 32 1.43 4.30 -6.07
C THR A 32 2.40 5.08 -5.17
N THR A 33 2.94 6.19 -5.69
CA THR A 33 3.68 7.17 -4.91
C THR A 33 2.85 8.43 -4.76
N ALA A 34 2.74 9.00 -3.55
CA ALA A 34 1.98 10.24 -3.36
C ALA A 34 2.64 11.48 -3.97
N ASP A 35 3.98 11.59 -3.96
CA ASP A 35 4.73 12.71 -4.54
C ASP A 35 4.24 14.11 -4.07
N ASP A 36 3.94 14.22 -2.77
CA ASP A 36 3.37 15.41 -2.12
C ASP A 36 1.94 15.78 -2.58
N ASP A 37 1.30 14.93 -3.40
CA ASP A 37 -0.13 14.98 -3.69
C ASP A 37 -0.95 14.20 -2.65
N PHE A 38 -2.19 14.61 -2.46
CA PHE A 38 -3.13 13.89 -1.61
C PHE A 38 -3.70 12.68 -2.35
N LYS A 39 -3.20 11.47 -2.04
CA LYS A 39 -3.73 10.21 -2.56
C LYS A 39 -4.48 9.45 -1.47
N TYR A 40 -5.68 8.99 -1.79
CA TYR A 40 -6.50 8.21 -0.88
C TYR A 40 -7.20 7.06 -1.62
N GLU A 41 -7.32 5.93 -0.95
CA GLU A 41 -8.07 4.76 -1.41
C GLU A 41 -8.98 4.27 -0.29
N ARG A 42 -10.04 3.54 -0.63
CA ARG A 42 -11.04 3.08 0.37
C ARG A 42 -11.52 1.66 0.10
N SER A 43 -11.76 0.92 1.17
CA SER A 43 -12.53 -0.32 1.09
C SER A 43 -13.96 -0.05 0.53
N PRO A 44 -14.49 -0.89 -0.37
CA PRO A 44 -13.96 -2.20 -0.78
C PRO A 44 -13.00 -2.16 -1.98
N HIS A 45 -12.69 -1.00 -2.59
CA HIS A 45 -11.81 -0.94 -3.77
C HIS A 45 -10.40 -1.44 -3.48
N VAL A 46 -9.92 -1.21 -2.26
CA VAL A 46 -8.68 -1.78 -1.72
C VAL A 46 -8.98 -2.57 -0.44
N CYS A 47 -8.24 -3.65 -0.21
CA CYS A 47 -8.36 -4.50 0.98
C CYS A 47 -7.03 -4.68 1.73
N GLY A 48 -5.94 -4.13 1.20
CA GLY A 48 -4.65 -4.11 1.86
C GLY A 48 -3.67 -3.19 1.14
N VAL A 49 -2.55 -2.94 1.80
CA VAL A 49 -1.47 -2.12 1.27
C VAL A 49 -0.13 -2.66 1.75
N VAL A 50 0.86 -2.71 0.87
CA VAL A 50 2.25 -2.96 1.23
C VAL A 50 3.01 -1.66 1.07
N VAL A 51 3.61 -1.21 2.17
CA VAL A 51 4.30 0.08 2.27
C VAL A 51 5.79 -0.15 2.19
N ASP A 52 6.48 0.56 1.29
CA ASP A 52 7.94 0.68 1.35
C ASP A 52 8.31 1.75 2.39
N ARG A 53 8.84 1.33 3.53
CA ARG A 53 9.25 2.24 4.62
C ARG A 53 10.54 2.99 4.29
N GLY A 54 11.29 2.53 3.30
CA GLY A 54 12.46 3.20 2.74
C GLY A 54 12.15 4.22 1.65
N SER A 55 10.89 4.31 1.20
CA SER A 55 10.45 5.33 0.23
C SER A 55 10.55 6.75 0.78
N GLY A 56 10.18 7.76 -0.02
CA GLY A 56 10.29 9.16 0.37
C GLY A 56 9.62 9.49 1.71
N SER A 57 10.11 10.53 2.38
CA SER A 57 9.60 10.94 3.69
C SER A 57 8.11 11.27 3.66
N GLY A 58 7.36 10.70 4.61
CA GLY A 58 5.91 10.80 4.67
C GLY A 58 5.31 9.75 5.59
N TYR A 59 4.03 9.46 5.39
CA TYR A 59 3.36 8.37 6.06
C TYR A 59 2.14 7.84 5.30
N VAL A 60 1.81 6.59 5.59
CA VAL A 60 0.55 5.94 5.24
C VAL A 60 -0.34 5.92 6.47
N GLN A 61 -1.61 6.32 6.36
CA GLN A 61 -2.58 6.27 7.45
C GLN A 61 -3.80 5.48 7.04
N ILE A 62 -4.18 4.48 7.84
CA ILE A 62 -5.41 3.71 7.66
C ILE A 62 -6.35 4.05 8.81
N SER A 63 -7.56 4.51 8.49
CA SER A 63 -8.53 4.99 9.48
C SER A 63 -9.97 4.79 9.01
N GLY A 64 -10.95 4.88 9.91
CA GLY A 64 -12.37 4.67 9.60
C GLY A 64 -12.90 3.30 10.06
N GLY A 65 -14.12 2.97 9.65
CA GLY A 65 -14.76 1.67 9.95
C GLY A 65 -14.94 1.34 11.44
N GLY A 66 -14.87 2.34 12.34
CA GLY A 66 -14.86 2.11 13.79
C GLY A 66 -13.63 1.35 14.30
N LYS A 67 -12.55 1.27 13.51
CA LYS A 67 -11.29 0.58 13.85
C LYS A 67 -10.24 1.56 14.33
N THR A 68 -9.24 1.03 15.03
CA THR A 68 -8.04 1.78 15.43
C THR A 68 -7.35 2.38 14.20
N THR A 69 -6.92 3.63 14.31
CA THR A 69 -6.12 4.26 13.26
C THR A 69 -4.70 3.70 13.28
N VAL A 70 -4.22 3.25 12.13
CA VAL A 70 -2.84 2.78 11.92
C VAL A 70 -2.07 3.85 11.16
N LYS A 71 -0.81 4.08 11.53
CA LYS A 71 0.09 5.01 10.85
C LYS A 71 1.46 4.35 10.63
N VAL A 72 1.86 4.26 9.36
CA VAL A 72 3.17 3.73 8.93
C VAL A 72 4.02 4.88 8.42
N THR A 73 5.16 5.14 9.06
CA THR A 73 6.09 6.22 8.67
C THR A 73 7.05 5.73 7.60
N THR A 74 7.32 6.56 6.58
CA THR A 74 8.27 6.32 5.49
C THR A 74 9.43 7.32 5.52
N GLY A 75 10.47 7.09 4.72
CA GLY A 75 11.74 7.83 4.79
C GLY A 75 12.66 7.32 5.89
N LEU A 76 12.53 6.05 6.26
CA LEU A 76 13.31 5.41 7.31
C LEU A 76 14.51 4.64 6.73
N ARG A 77 14.33 3.35 6.47
CA ARG A 77 15.40 2.44 6.04
C ARG A 77 15.00 1.75 4.74
N GLU A 78 15.90 1.78 3.76
CA GLU A 78 15.73 1.05 2.50
C GLU A 78 15.58 -0.46 2.72
N GLY A 79 14.72 -1.10 1.92
CA GLY A 79 14.48 -2.54 1.96
C GLY A 79 13.60 -3.02 3.12
N ASP A 80 12.99 -2.11 3.87
CA ASP A 80 12.01 -2.43 4.91
C ASP A 80 10.59 -2.22 4.39
N PHE A 81 9.74 -3.23 4.55
CA PHE A 81 8.37 -3.25 4.02
C PHE A 81 7.38 -3.57 5.13
N GLN A 82 6.18 -2.98 5.04
CA GLN A 82 5.11 -3.25 6.00
C GLN A 82 3.78 -3.46 5.29
N PHE A 83 3.19 -4.64 5.52
CA PHE A 83 1.82 -4.93 5.09
C PHE A 83 0.83 -4.44 6.14
N GLU A 84 -0.26 -3.82 5.68
CA GLU A 84 -1.41 -3.48 6.50
C GLU A 84 -2.71 -3.89 5.79
N ALA A 85 -3.61 -4.50 6.54
CA ALA A 85 -4.95 -4.82 6.06
C ALA A 85 -5.86 -3.57 6.10
N ILE A 86 -6.71 -3.41 5.09
CA ILE A 86 -7.71 -2.34 5.04
C ILE A 86 -9.09 -2.99 5.15
N SER A 87 -9.71 -2.87 6.32
CA SER A 87 -11.00 -3.46 6.61
C SER A 87 -12.16 -2.65 6.02
N GLU A 88 -13.35 -3.25 6.00
CA GLU A 88 -14.57 -2.56 5.61
C GLU A 88 -14.75 -1.22 6.33
N GLY A 89 -15.09 -0.19 5.55
CA GLY A 89 -15.28 1.18 6.06
C GLY A 89 -13.99 1.93 6.38
N GLN A 90 -12.81 1.31 6.29
CA GLN A 90 -11.52 2.01 6.40
C GLN A 90 -11.10 2.63 5.05
N SER A 91 -10.33 3.70 5.15
CA SER A 91 -9.62 4.35 4.05
C SER A 91 -8.12 4.35 4.32
N CYS A 92 -7.31 4.28 3.27
CA CYS A 92 -5.87 4.46 3.29
C CYS A 92 -5.52 5.83 2.68
N MET A 93 -4.78 6.64 3.40
CA MET A 93 -4.30 7.96 2.97
C MET A 93 -2.78 7.95 2.90
N LEU A 94 -2.25 8.50 1.83
CA LEU A 94 -0.82 8.70 1.60
C LEU A 94 -0.52 10.20 1.77
N TYR A 95 0.44 10.55 2.63
CA TYR A 95 0.86 11.94 2.86
C TYR A 95 2.37 12.10 2.76
N GLY A 96 2.83 13.12 2.04
CA GLY A 96 4.24 13.32 1.70
C GLY A 96 4.63 12.47 0.50
N ARG A 97 5.73 11.71 0.60
CA ARG A 97 6.25 10.89 -0.51
C ARG A 97 6.35 9.38 -0.24
N PRO A 98 5.39 8.74 0.46
CA PRO A 98 5.37 7.29 0.57
C PRO A 98 5.11 6.63 -0.81
N THR A 99 5.72 5.48 -1.02
CA THR A 99 5.42 4.55 -2.12
C THR A 99 4.80 3.28 -1.56
N VAL A 100 3.70 2.83 -2.16
CA VAL A 100 2.97 1.64 -1.75
C VAL A 100 2.54 0.77 -2.93
N TRP A 101 2.25 -0.50 -2.67
CA TRP A 101 1.50 -1.35 -3.59
C TRP A 101 0.15 -1.68 -2.97
N PHE A 102 -0.94 -1.30 -3.63
CA PHE A 102 -2.29 -1.62 -3.16
C PHE A 102 -2.68 -3.05 -3.52
N ILE A 103 -3.44 -3.68 -2.62
CA ILE A 103 -4.05 -4.99 -2.82
C ILE A 103 -5.54 -4.76 -3.01
N LEU A 104 -6.07 -5.26 -4.13
CA LEU A 104 -7.44 -5.14 -4.56
C LEU A 104 -8.15 -6.48 -4.33
N PRO A 105 -9.46 -6.50 -4.03
CA PRO A 105 -10.23 -7.72 -4.19
C PRO A 105 -10.18 -8.20 -5.64
N ARG A 106 -10.17 -9.52 -5.86
CA ARG A 106 -10.53 -10.03 -7.18
C ARG A 106 -12.01 -9.81 -7.37
N SER A 107 -12.37 -9.09 -8.43
CA SER A 107 -13.76 -9.08 -8.89
C SER A 107 -14.04 -10.48 -9.41
N ASP A 108 -15.08 -11.14 -8.88
CA ASP A 108 -15.62 -12.32 -9.55
C ASP A 108 -16.03 -11.88 -10.95
N VAL A 109 -15.28 -12.36 -11.96
CA VAL A 109 -15.78 -12.33 -13.33
C VAL A 109 -16.95 -13.30 -13.33
N SER A 110 -18.14 -12.76 -13.14
CA SER A 110 -19.41 -13.47 -13.32
C SER A 110 -19.76 -13.54 -14.79
#